data_AF-A0A1Q3QQS7-F1
#
_entry.id   AF-A0A1Q3QQS7-F1
#
_cell.length_a   1.000
_cell.length_b   1.000
_cell.length_c   1.000
_cell.angle_alpha   90.00
_cell.angle_beta   90.00
_cell.angle_gamma   90.00
#
_symmetry.space_group_name_H-M   'P 1'
#
loop_
_entity.id
_entity.type
_entity.pdbx_description
1 polymer ?
#
loop_
_entity_poly.entity_id
_entity_poly.type
_entity_poly.pdbx_seq_one_letter_code
_entity_poly.pdbx_strand_id
1 'polypeptide(L)'
;MTMELDWSCGELAEGLRCYCAEEFFLAHEHWELVWLRLPEPEKTFLQALIQVAAAFHHLQRGNRQGAESLLRHAQRRMEPLPDVFGGIAVEPLRRQIEERLSALEARDMPLLRLASPQIQPARTRSSDVGVPAKRGFPSGMTNKGSYT
;
A
#
# COMPACT_ATOMS: atom_id res chain seq x y z
N MET A 1 1.06 7.01 -18.41
CA MET A 1 1.95 7.63 -17.40
C MET A 1 1.26 7.37 -16.08
N THR A 2 1.75 6.40 -15.29
CA THR A 2 1.13 5.99 -14.02
C THR A 2 1.18 7.17 -13.05
N MET A 3 0.05 7.52 -12.45
CA MET A 3 0.04 8.55 -11.40
C MET A 3 0.65 7.97 -10.13
N GLU A 4 1.58 8.71 -9.54
CA GLU A 4 2.18 8.34 -8.27
C GLU A 4 1.20 8.69 -7.14
N LEU A 5 0.76 7.65 -6.41
CA LEU A 5 -0.07 7.79 -5.23
C LEU A 5 0.86 7.94 -4.01
N ASP A 6 0.88 9.13 -3.41
CA ASP A 6 1.69 9.41 -2.23
C ASP A 6 0.93 9.06 -0.94
N TRP A 7 1.40 8.02 -0.25
CA TRP A 7 0.82 7.52 1.00
C TRP A 7 1.38 8.21 2.25
N SER A 8 2.28 9.19 2.10
CA SER A 8 2.90 9.92 3.20
C SER A 8 2.19 11.21 3.59
N CYS A 9 1.31 11.73 2.72
CA CYS A 9 0.55 12.95 3.00
C CYS A 9 -0.90 12.91 2.48
N GLY A 10 -1.69 13.93 2.87
CA GLY A 10 -3.06 14.13 2.40
C GLY A 10 -4.05 13.03 2.75
N GLU A 11 -5.09 12.92 1.94
CA GLU A 11 -6.22 11.99 2.11
C GLU A 11 -5.81 10.51 2.03
N LEU A 12 -4.80 10.17 1.22
CA LEU A 12 -4.29 8.79 1.16
C LEU A 12 -3.65 8.37 2.48
N ALA A 13 -2.83 9.25 3.05
CA ALA A 13 -2.19 9.01 4.34
C ALA A 13 -3.18 9.00 5.51
N GLU A 14 -4.18 9.89 5.50
CA GLU A 14 -5.24 9.88 6.53
C GLU A 14 -6.08 8.61 6.44
N GLY A 15 -6.53 8.24 5.24
CA GLY A 15 -7.27 6.99 5.07
C GLY A 15 -6.47 5.77 5.48
N LEU A 16 -5.15 5.75 5.24
CA LEU A 16 -4.27 4.67 5.71
C LEU A 16 -4.14 4.64 7.24
N ARG A 17 -4.06 5.81 7.90
CA ARG A 17 -4.08 5.89 9.37
C ARG A 17 -5.40 5.36 9.94
N CYS A 18 -6.54 5.84 9.44
CA CYS A 18 -7.86 5.36 9.86
C CYS A 18 -8.01 3.85 9.63
N TYR A 19 -7.54 3.34 8.49
CA TYR A 19 -7.60 1.90 8.19
C TYR A 19 -6.79 1.08 9.20
N CYS A 20 -5.58 1.52 9.53
CA CYS A 20 -4.74 0.89 10.55
C CYS A 20 -5.33 0.97 11.97
N ALA A 21 -6.15 2.00 12.24
CA ALA A 21 -6.90 2.16 13.49
C ALA A 21 -8.26 1.43 13.50
N GLU A 22 -8.57 0.64 12.46
CA GLU A 22 -9.86 -0.04 12.25
C GLU A 22 -11.07 0.91 12.12
N GLU A 23 -10.83 2.19 11.84
CA GLU A 23 -11.82 3.20 11.52
C GLU A 23 -12.19 3.11 10.03
N PHE A 24 -12.65 1.95 9.60
CA PHE A 24 -12.77 1.61 8.18
C PHE A 24 -13.72 2.51 7.39
N PHE A 25 -14.75 3.06 8.03
CA PHE A 25 -15.65 4.01 7.38
C PHE A 25 -14.95 5.33 7.06
N LEU A 26 -14.15 5.87 8.01
CA LEU A 26 -13.37 7.08 7.78
C LEU A 26 -12.29 6.85 6.72
N ALA A 27 -11.64 5.68 6.75
CA ALA A 27 -10.70 5.29 5.70
C ALA A 27 -11.34 5.30 4.30
N HIS A 28 -12.55 4.77 4.19
CA HIS A 28 -13.36 4.81 2.97
C HIS A 28 -13.61 6.26 2.51
N GLU A 29 -14.08 7.13 3.40
CA GLU A 29 -14.40 8.53 3.06
C GLU A 29 -13.16 9.29 2.55
N HIS A 30 -12.03 9.20 3.25
CA HIS A 30 -10.77 9.83 2.82
C HIS A 30 -10.33 9.34 1.44
N TRP A 31 -10.33 8.03 1.20
CA TRP A 31 -9.90 7.49 -0.09
C TRP A 31 -10.89 7.79 -1.22
N GLU A 32 -12.20 7.89 -0.94
CA GLU A 32 -13.21 8.26 -1.94
C GLU A 32 -12.95 9.66 -2.52
N LEU A 33 -12.54 10.63 -1.69
CA LEU A 33 -12.17 11.98 -2.13
C LEU A 33 -11.03 11.97 -3.17
N VAL A 34 -10.08 11.04 -3.05
CA VAL A 34 -8.99 10.87 -4.01
C VAL A 34 -9.49 10.13 -5.24
N TRP A 35 -10.22 9.03 -5.04
CA TRP A 35 -10.74 8.16 -6.09
C TRP A 35 -11.60 8.89 -7.14
N LEU A 36 -12.43 9.85 -6.70
CA LEU A 36 -13.27 10.66 -7.60
C LEU A 36 -12.46 11.41 -8.67
N ARG A 37 -11.18 11.70 -8.39
CA ARG A 37 -10.29 12.50 -9.25
C ARG A 37 -9.27 11.65 -10.03
N LEU A 38 -9.16 10.36 -9.75
CA LEU A 38 -8.16 9.49 -10.39
C LEU A 38 -8.60 9.04 -11.79
N PRO A 39 -7.66 8.96 -12.75
CA PRO A 39 -7.84 8.22 -13.99
C PRO A 39 -7.59 6.72 -13.79
N GLU A 40 -7.91 5.92 -14.80
CA GLU A 40 -7.43 4.53 -14.86
C GLU A 40 -5.93 4.49 -15.19
N PRO A 41 -5.17 3.51 -14.66
CA PRO A 41 -5.63 2.38 -13.83
C PRO A 41 -5.67 2.62 -12.32
N GLU A 42 -5.21 3.77 -11.83
CA GLU A 42 -5.14 4.09 -10.39
C GLU A 42 -6.52 4.16 -9.75
N LYS A 43 -7.53 4.58 -10.51
CA LYS A 43 -8.93 4.60 -10.08
C LYS A 43 -9.43 3.21 -9.71
N THR A 44 -9.22 2.21 -10.57
CA THR A 44 -9.60 0.81 -10.28
C THR A 44 -8.86 0.26 -9.06
N PHE A 45 -7.56 0.57 -8.94
CA PHE A 45 -6.76 0.15 -7.80
C PHE A 45 -7.27 0.75 -6.48
N LEU A 46 -7.45 2.07 -6.41
CA LEU A 46 -7.92 2.72 -5.18
C LEU A 46 -9.36 2.30 -4.85
N GLN A 47 -10.20 2.05 -5.86
CA GLN A 47 -11.53 1.47 -5.64
C GLN A 47 -11.47 0.11 -4.95
N ALA A 48 -10.47 -0.72 -5.28
CA ALA A 48 -10.30 -2.00 -4.61
C ALA A 48 -9.97 -1.82 -3.12
N LEU A 49 -9.11 -0.86 -2.76
CA LEU A 49 -8.81 -0.55 -1.35
C LEU A 49 -10.03 0.00 -0.60
N ILE A 50 -10.80 0.90 -1.23
CA ILE A 50 -12.07 1.41 -0.68
C ILE A 50 -13.05 0.26 -0.41
N GLN A 51 -13.13 -0.73 -1.30
CA GLN A 51 -13.97 -1.90 -1.09
C GLN A 51 -13.47 -2.81 0.03
N VAL A 52 -12.16 -2.95 0.23
CA VAL A 52 -11.62 -3.64 1.39
C VAL A 52 -12.03 -2.92 2.67
N ALA A 53 -11.84 -1.60 2.77
CA ALA A 53 -12.28 -0.83 3.94
C ALA A 53 -13.79 -1.00 4.20
N ALA A 54 -14.63 -0.82 3.17
CA ALA A 54 -16.07 -1.02 3.28
C ALA A 54 -16.44 -2.45 3.73
N ALA A 55 -15.72 -3.47 3.26
CA ALA A 55 -15.96 -4.85 3.69
C ALA A 55 -15.73 -5.04 5.18
N PHE A 56 -14.66 -4.48 5.74
CA PHE A 56 -14.39 -4.58 7.17
C PHE A 56 -15.33 -3.73 8.03
N HIS A 57 -15.80 -2.59 7.51
CA HIS A 57 -16.91 -1.88 8.14
C HIS A 57 -18.21 -2.71 8.16
N HIS A 58 -18.50 -3.46 7.10
CA HIS A 58 -19.63 -4.40 7.07
C HIS A 58 -19.47 -5.53 8.09
N LEU A 59 -18.26 -6.07 8.26
CA LEU A 59 -17.98 -7.09 9.28
C LEU A 59 -18.21 -6.56 10.70
N GLN A 60 -17.78 -5.34 11.01
CA GLN A 60 -18.04 -4.69 12.32
C GLN A 60 -19.54 -4.60 12.64
N ARG A 61 -20.39 -4.50 11.61
CA ARG A 61 -21.86 -4.44 11.73
C ARG A 61 -22.56 -5.80 11.61
N GLY A 62 -21.80 -6.89 11.56
CA GLY A 62 -22.33 -8.25 11.42
C GLY A 62 -22.82 -8.61 10.01
N ASN A 63 -22.59 -7.75 9.01
CA ASN A 63 -22.99 -7.99 7.62
C ASN A 63 -21.93 -8.82 6.88
N ARG A 64 -21.91 -10.13 7.15
CA ARG A 64 -20.97 -11.08 6.54
C ARG A 64 -21.10 -11.13 5.01
N GLN A 65 -22.31 -11.26 4.49
CA GLN A 65 -22.56 -11.42 3.05
C GLN A 65 -22.11 -10.19 2.27
N GLY A 66 -22.38 -8.99 2.80
CA GLY A 66 -21.94 -7.74 2.19
C GLY A 66 -20.41 -7.64 2.17
N ALA A 67 -19.75 -8.01 3.27
CA ALA A 67 -18.29 -8.02 3.34
C ALA A 67 -17.66 -8.98 2.33
N GLU A 68 -18.17 -10.21 2.25
CA GLU A 68 -17.70 -11.25 1.33
C GLU A 68 -17.83 -10.82 -0.14
N SER A 69 -18.95 -10.19 -0.50
CA SER A 69 -19.17 -9.62 -1.83
C SER A 69 -18.13 -8.54 -2.15
N LEU A 70 -17.92 -7.60 -1.24
CA LEU A 70 -16.96 -6.50 -1.42
C LEU A 70 -15.51 -7.00 -1.54
N LEU A 71 -15.10 -7.97 -0.71
CA LEU A 71 -13.77 -8.57 -0.81
C LEU A 71 -13.56 -9.29 -2.15
N ARG A 72 -14.56 -10.02 -2.67
CA ARG A 72 -14.48 -10.62 -4.02
C ARG A 72 -14.36 -9.57 -5.13
N HIS A 73 -15.07 -8.46 -4.99
CA HIS A 73 -14.96 -7.35 -5.93
C HIS A 73 -13.58 -6.67 -5.88
N ALA A 74 -13.00 -6.52 -4.69
CA ALA A 74 -11.65 -6.01 -4.52
C ALA A 74 -10.60 -6.96 -5.12
N GLN A 75 -10.69 -8.26 -4.82
CA GLN A 75 -9.81 -9.31 -5.36
C GLN A 75 -9.75 -9.25 -6.89
N ARG A 76 -10.92 -9.25 -7.56
CA ARG A 76 -11.00 -9.21 -9.03
C ARG A 76 -10.37 -7.97 -9.65
N ARG A 77 -10.43 -6.83 -8.96
CA ARG A 77 -9.79 -5.58 -9.42
C ARG A 77 -8.28 -5.59 -9.25
N MET A 78 -7.79 -6.28 -8.23
CA MET A 78 -6.35 -6.40 -7.98
C MET A 78 -5.68 -7.49 -8.81
N GLU A 79 -6.43 -8.49 -9.28
CA GLU A 79 -5.92 -9.62 -10.07
C GLU A 79 -5.03 -9.22 -11.27
N PRO A 80 -5.39 -8.24 -12.12
CA PRO A 80 -4.55 -7.86 -13.26
C PRO A 80 -3.40 -6.91 -12.90
N LEU A 81 -3.30 -6.46 -11.65
CA LEU A 81 -2.28 -5.50 -11.24
C LEU A 81 -0.94 -6.20 -10.98
N PRO A 82 0.19 -5.51 -11.21
CA PRO A 82 1.51 -6.02 -10.84
C PRO A 82 1.64 -6.16 -9.32
N ASP A 83 2.65 -6.91 -8.87
CA ASP A 83 2.91 -7.19 -7.44
C ASP A 83 3.09 -5.92 -6.59
N VAL A 84 3.52 -4.83 -7.21
CA VAL A 84 3.54 -3.49 -6.64
C VAL A 84 2.83 -2.53 -7.59
N PHE A 85 1.81 -1.84 -7.09
CA PHE A 85 1.07 -0.85 -7.86
C PHE A 85 0.66 0.31 -6.96
N GLY A 86 0.72 1.54 -7.50
CA GLY A 86 0.31 2.74 -6.77
C GLY A 86 1.02 2.91 -5.43
N GLY A 87 2.28 2.48 -5.31
CA GLY A 87 3.05 2.57 -4.06
C GLY A 87 2.71 1.53 -2.98
N ILE A 88 1.84 0.54 -3.25
CA ILE A 88 1.46 -0.52 -2.31
C ILE A 88 1.95 -1.89 -2.81
N ALA A 89 2.34 -2.76 -1.87
CA ALA A 89 2.59 -4.17 -2.14
C ALA A 89 1.25 -4.92 -2.35
N VAL A 90 0.85 -5.09 -3.60
CA VAL A 90 -0.42 -5.71 -4.02
C VAL A 90 -0.42 -7.22 -3.85
N GLU A 91 0.70 -7.88 -4.14
CA GLU A 91 0.84 -9.34 -4.00
C GLU A 91 0.47 -9.84 -2.58
N PRO A 92 1.08 -9.33 -1.50
CA PRO A 92 0.72 -9.77 -0.15
C PRO A 92 -0.70 -9.33 0.24
N LEU A 93 -1.20 -8.24 -0.32
CA LEU A 93 -2.58 -7.81 -0.08
C LEU A 93 -3.59 -8.77 -0.71
N ARG A 94 -3.36 -9.23 -1.95
CA ARG A 94 -4.22 -10.22 -2.62
C ARG A 94 -4.30 -11.53 -1.85
N ARG A 95 -3.16 -12.06 -1.40
CA ARG A 95 -3.11 -13.29 -0.58
C ARG A 95 -3.91 -13.13 0.71
N GLN A 96 -3.72 -12.01 1.39
CA GLN A 96 -4.43 -11.72 2.62
C GLN A 96 -5.95 -11.64 2.40
N ILE A 97 -6.43 -11.00 1.32
CA ILE A 97 -7.86 -10.94 1.00
C ILE A 97 -8.41 -12.34 0.71
N GLU A 98 -7.67 -13.17 -0.03
CA GLU A 98 -8.04 -14.55 -0.33
C GLU A 98 -8.20 -15.40 0.94
N GLU A 99 -7.23 -15.33 1.86
CA GLU A 99 -7.30 -16.01 3.17
C GLU A 99 -8.56 -15.62 3.96
N ARG A 100 -8.92 -14.32 3.95
CA ARG A 100 -10.13 -13.83 4.61
C ARG A 100 -11.39 -14.30 3.90
N LEU A 101 -11.41 -14.33 2.57
CA LEU A 101 -12.53 -14.89 1.82
C LEU A 101 -12.75 -16.36 2.17
N SER A 102 -11.68 -17.17 2.21
CA SER A 102 -11.79 -18.58 2.61
C SER A 102 -12.32 -18.74 4.04
N ALA A 103 -11.86 -17.93 5.00
CA ALA A 103 -12.40 -17.93 6.36
C ALA A 103 -13.88 -17.45 6.43
N LEU A 104 -14.27 -16.53 5.55
CA LEU A 104 -15.65 -16.07 5.40
C LEU A 104 -16.56 -17.11 4.74
N GLU A 105 -16.03 -18.00 3.93
CA GLU A 105 -16.80 -19.08 3.31
C GLU A 105 -16.96 -20.27 4.26
N ALA A 106 -15.88 -20.66 4.94
CA ALA A 106 -15.86 -21.83 5.82
C ALA A 106 -16.73 -21.68 7.08
N ARG A 107 -17.01 -20.44 7.51
CA ARG A 107 -17.72 -20.14 8.79
C ARG A 107 -16.98 -20.58 10.04
N ASP A 108 -15.69 -20.86 9.90
CA ASP A 108 -14.83 -21.36 10.97
C ASP A 108 -14.47 -20.31 12.03
N MET A 109 -14.64 -19.02 11.73
CA MET A 109 -14.21 -17.93 12.61
C MET A 109 -15.34 -16.94 12.95
N PRO A 110 -15.50 -16.55 14.23
CA PRO A 110 -16.34 -15.42 14.60
C PRO A 110 -15.89 -14.16 13.87
N LEU A 111 -16.83 -13.41 13.29
CA LEU A 111 -16.55 -12.23 12.46
C LEU A 111 -15.63 -11.21 13.14
N LEU A 112 -15.78 -11.03 14.46
CA LEU A 112 -14.98 -10.11 15.28
C LEU A 112 -13.49 -10.51 15.42
N ARG A 113 -13.10 -11.72 15.01
CA ARG A 113 -11.70 -12.17 15.04
C ARG A 113 -11.01 -12.08 13.68
N LEU A 114 -11.74 -11.75 12.63
CA LEU A 114 -11.16 -11.65 11.30
C LEU A 114 -10.41 -10.31 11.18
N ALA A 115 -9.10 -10.34 11.39
CA ALA A 115 -8.26 -9.15 11.27
C ALA A 115 -8.25 -8.62 9.83
N SER A 116 -8.23 -7.30 9.67
CA SER A 116 -8.13 -6.66 8.35
C SER A 116 -6.80 -6.99 7.65
N PRO A 117 -6.78 -7.09 6.30
CA PRO A 117 -5.56 -7.20 5.53
C PRO A 117 -4.65 -6.00 5.81
N GLN A 118 -3.36 -6.23 6.01
CA GLN A 118 -2.40 -5.16 6.18
C GLN A 118 -2.08 -4.54 4.82
N ILE A 119 -2.31 -3.23 4.70
CA ILE A 119 -1.94 -2.44 3.52
C ILE A 119 -0.52 -1.91 3.77
N GLN A 120 0.43 -2.41 2.98
CA GLN A 120 1.85 -2.09 3.16
C GLN A 120 2.31 -1.19 2.02
N PRO A 121 2.76 0.05 2.31
CA PRO A 121 3.52 0.82 1.35
C PRO A 121 4.72 0.00 0.87
N ALA A 122 4.86 -0.13 -0.44
CA ALA A 122 6.00 -0.80 -1.03
C ALA A 122 7.25 -0.03 -0.61
N ARG A 123 8.20 -0.72 0.05
CA ARG A 123 9.49 -0.12 0.36
C ARG A 123 10.14 0.24 -0.97
N THR A 124 10.15 1.52 -1.32
CA THR A 124 11.03 2.01 -2.36
C THR A 124 12.44 1.68 -1.89
N ARG A 125 13.16 0.83 -2.63
CA ARG A 125 14.61 0.94 -2.59
C ARG A 125 14.88 2.34 -3.10
N SER A 126 15.08 3.29 -2.18
CA SER A 126 15.79 4.52 -2.50
C SER A 126 17.01 4.06 -3.27
N SER A 127 17.07 4.48 -4.53
CA SER A 127 18.16 4.20 -5.45
C SER A 127 19.48 4.22 -4.70
N ASP A 128 20.30 3.19 -4.90
CA ASP A 128 21.73 3.26 -4.69
C ASP A 128 22.21 4.50 -5.46
N VAL A 129 22.27 5.65 -4.78
CA VAL A 129 23.17 6.73 -5.16
C VAL A 129 24.54 6.16 -4.85
N GLY A 130 25.09 5.44 -5.83
CA GLY A 130 26.50 5.09 -5.86
C GLY A 130 27.27 6.39 -5.71
N VAL A 131 27.72 6.65 -4.48
CA VAL A 131 28.76 7.63 -4.21
C VAL A 131 29.93 7.18 -5.08
N PRO A 132 30.36 7.97 -6.08
CA PRO A 132 31.52 7.57 -6.85
C PRO A 132 32.69 7.54 -5.88
N ALA A 133 33.26 6.35 -5.68
CA ALA A 133 34.51 6.15 -4.99
C ALA A 133 35.51 7.17 -5.54
N LYS A 134 35.98 8.08 -4.68
CA LYS A 134 37.01 9.04 -5.07
C LYS A 134 38.24 8.23 -5.47
N ARG A 135 38.50 8.16 -6.77
CA ARG A 135 39.79 7.73 -7.32
C ARG A 135 40.85 8.66 -6.75
N GLY A 136 41.61 8.15 -5.78
CA GLY A 136 42.87 8.75 -5.39
C GLY A 136 43.80 8.68 -6.59
N PHE A 137 44.16 9.84 -7.13
CA PHE A 137 45.36 9.98 -7.95
C PHE A 137 46.41 10.75 -7.14
N PRO A 138 47.70 10.39 -7.30
CA PRO A 138 48.78 10.86 -6.44
C PRO A 138 49.21 12.26 -6.90
N SER A 139 49.59 13.11 -5.94
CA SER A 139 50.45 14.25 -6.23
C SER A 139 51.68 14.16 -5.36
N GLY A 140 52.79 13.87 -6.03
CA GLY A 140 54.12 13.90 -5.46
C GLY A 140 54.57 15.31 -5.11
N MET A 141 55.51 15.33 -4.16
CA MET A 141 56.68 16.20 -4.03
C MET A 141 56.59 17.62 -4.62
N THR A 142 56.61 18.62 -3.74
CA THR A 142 57.78 19.43 -3.33
C THR A 142 57.33 20.18 -2.05
N ASN A 143 58.10 20.68 -1.10
CA ASN A 143 59.47 21.17 -1.01
C ASN A 143 59.75 21.33 0.50
N LYS A 144 60.85 20.80 1.04
CA LYS A 144 61.46 21.34 2.26
C LYS A 144 62.96 21.07 2.28
N GLY A 145 63.73 22.14 2.15
CA GLY A 145 64.78 22.41 3.12
C GLY A 145 66.22 22.29 2.62
N SER A 146 66.89 23.44 2.71
CA SER A 146 68.27 23.62 3.16
C SER A 146 69.38 23.29 2.18
N TYR A 147 70.16 24.31 1.81
CA TYR A 147 71.61 24.34 2.07
C TYR A 147 72.08 25.80 2.16
N THR A 148 72.81 26.08 3.24
CA THR A 148 73.89 27.07 3.32
C THR A 148 75.00 26.75 2.33
#